data_AF-A0A379ALX2-F1
#
_entry.id   AF-A0A379ALX2-F1
#
_cell.length_a   1.000
_cell.length_b   1.000
_cell.length_c   1.000
_cell.angle_alpha   90.00
_cell.angle_beta   90.00
_cell.angle_gamma   90.00
#
_symmetry.space_group_name_H-M   'P 1'
#
loop_
_entity.id
_entity.type
_entity.pdbx_description
1 polymer ?
#
loop_
_entity_poly.entity_id
_entity_poly.type
_entity_poly.pdbx_seq_one_letter_code
_entity_poly.pdbx_strand_id
1 'polypeptide(L)'
;MWHQQTITLSAKPRGFHLVTDEIVNSLSGLRDIKTGLLHLLLQHTSASLTLNENCDPTVRSDMEQHFMRHVPENAPYQHDYEGRDDMPAHIKSSILGVSLLLPVQRGRLVLGTWQGIWLGEHRIEGGARRIVATLQGES
;
A
#
# COMPACT_ATOMS: atom_id res chain seq x y z
N MET A 1 -8.50 -12.11 20.12
CA MET A 1 -7.11 -11.63 20.27
C MET A 1 -6.95 -10.33 19.51
N TRP A 2 -6.27 -9.35 20.11
CA TRP A 2 -5.84 -8.11 19.46
C TRP A 2 -4.32 -8.10 19.41
N HIS A 3 -3.75 -7.80 18.25
CA HIS A 3 -2.32 -7.66 18.07
C HIS A 3 -2.06 -6.48 17.13
N GLN A 4 -1.20 -5.56 17.55
CA GLN A 4 -0.85 -4.39 16.76
C GLN A 4 0.66 -4.27 16.66
N GLN A 5 1.15 -3.97 15.47
CA GLN A 5 2.57 -3.78 15.21
C GLN A 5 2.79 -2.75 14.11
N THR A 6 4.02 -2.24 14.03
CA THR A 6 4.45 -1.37 12.94
C THR A 6 5.36 -2.15 12.02
N ILE A 7 5.03 -2.18 10.73
CA ILE A 7 5.82 -2.76 9.66
C ILE A 7 6.48 -1.62 8.89
N THR A 8 7.78 -1.76 8.59
CA THR A 8 8.49 -0.83 7.72
C THR A 8 8.79 -1.54 6.42
N LEU A 9 8.20 -1.06 5.33
CA LEU A 9 8.51 -1.48 3.98
C LEU A 9 9.81 -0.83 3.53
N SER A 10 10.64 -1.61 2.85
CA SER A 10 11.82 -1.15 2.14
C SER A 10 11.48 -0.03 1.15
N ALA A 11 12.41 0.90 0.98
CA ALA A 11 12.24 2.00 0.05
C ALA A 11 12.06 1.46 -1.38
N LYS A 12 11.09 2.02 -2.10
CA LYS A 12 10.82 1.68 -3.49
C LYS A 12 11.01 2.93 -4.36
N PRO A 13 11.41 2.79 -5.64
CA PRO A 13 11.33 3.89 -6.59
C PRO A 13 9.87 4.23 -6.91
N ARG A 14 9.61 5.36 -7.55
CA ARG A 14 8.27 5.74 -8.03
C ARG A 14 7.62 4.60 -8.85
N GLY A 15 6.33 4.38 -8.63
CA GLY A 15 5.51 3.38 -9.32
C GLY A 15 4.77 2.46 -8.36
N PHE A 16 4.18 1.40 -8.92
CA PHE A 16 3.41 0.41 -8.17
C PHE A 16 4.22 -0.85 -7.88
N HIS A 17 4.17 -1.32 -6.64
CA HIS A 17 4.98 -2.43 -6.14
C HIS A 17 4.10 -3.46 -5.44
N LEU A 18 4.23 -4.73 -5.80
CA LEU A 18 3.60 -5.83 -5.07
C LEU A 18 4.36 -6.03 -3.76
N VAL A 19 3.69 -5.82 -2.63
CA VAL A 19 4.28 -5.86 -1.27
C VAL A 19 3.59 -6.87 -0.35
N THR A 20 2.73 -7.75 -0.90
CA THR A 20 2.01 -8.78 -0.13
C THR A 20 2.95 -9.60 0.74
N ASP A 21 4.01 -10.17 0.17
CA ASP A 21 4.92 -11.05 0.90
C ASP A 21 5.75 -10.29 1.93
N GLU A 22 6.16 -9.06 1.62
CA GLU A 22 6.90 -8.19 2.56
C GLU A 22 6.07 -7.89 3.81
N ILE A 23 4.77 -7.63 3.63
CA ILE A 23 3.82 -7.42 4.73
C ILE A 23 3.59 -8.75 5.47
N VAL A 24 3.21 -9.82 4.78
CA VAL A 24 2.85 -11.11 5.39
C VAL A 24 4.01 -11.72 6.17
N ASN A 25 5.23 -11.65 5.64
CA ASN A 25 6.42 -12.16 6.32
C ASN A 25 6.78 -11.35 7.57
N SER A 26 6.39 -10.08 7.62
CA SER A 26 6.61 -9.20 8.77
C SER A 26 5.50 -9.32 9.83
N LEU A 27 4.34 -9.91 9.50
CA LEU A 27 3.19 -10.00 10.40
C LEU A 27 3.32 -11.13 11.42
N SER A 28 3.73 -10.80 12.65
CA SER A 28 3.56 -11.67 13.81
C SER A 28 2.09 -11.93 14.16
N GLY A 29 1.80 -13.14 14.68
CA GLY A 29 0.47 -13.53 15.16
C GLY A 29 -0.54 -13.90 14.09
N LEU A 30 -0.23 -13.70 12.79
CA LEU A 30 -1.15 -14.04 11.70
C LEU A 30 -1.57 -15.52 11.76
N ARG A 31 -0.60 -16.42 11.94
CA ARG A 31 -0.82 -17.87 11.97
C ARG A 31 -1.73 -18.35 13.12
N ASP A 32 -1.85 -17.55 14.16
CA ASP A 32 -2.62 -17.87 15.36
C ASP A 32 -4.09 -17.44 15.24
N ILE A 33 -4.52 -16.86 14.11
CA ILE A 33 -5.91 -16.44 13.88
C ILE A 33 -6.64 -17.47 13.02
N LYS A 34 -7.74 -18.02 13.56
CA LYS A 34 -8.66 -18.90 12.83
C LYS A 34 -9.59 -18.12 11.92
N THR A 35 -10.15 -17.03 12.42
CA THR A 35 -11.07 -16.12 11.70
C THR A 35 -10.90 -14.71 12.25
N GLY A 36 -10.70 -13.73 11.39
CA GLY A 36 -10.49 -12.35 11.84
C GLY A 36 -10.34 -11.33 10.71
N LEU A 37 -9.83 -10.17 11.09
CA LEU A 37 -9.57 -9.03 10.24
C LEU A 37 -8.13 -8.53 10.47
N LEU A 38 -7.48 -8.16 9.38
CA LEU A 38 -6.23 -7.41 9.38
C LEU A 38 -6.53 -6.03 8.81
N HIS A 39 -6.40 -5.01 9.65
CA HIS A 39 -6.37 -3.62 9.21
C HIS A 39 -4.92 -3.18 8.98
N LEU A 40 -4.65 -2.59 7.83
CA LEU A 40 -3.38 -1.97 7.47
C LEU A 40 -3.60 -0.49 7.22
N LEU A 41 -2.86 0.37 7.93
CA LEU A 41 -2.84 1.81 7.69
C LEU A 41 -1.43 2.26 7.31
N LEU A 42 -1.26 2.73 6.09
CA LEU A 42 -0.06 3.41 5.62
C LEU A 42 0.00 4.81 6.23
N GLN A 43 1.03 5.10 7.02
CA GLN A 43 1.20 6.39 7.71
C GLN A 43 1.94 7.41 6.85
N HIS A 44 1.50 7.59 5.60
CA HIS A 44 2.11 8.47 4.61
C HIS A 44 1.03 9.10 3.74
N THR A 45 1.18 10.37 3.36
CA THR A 45 0.22 11.13 2.55
C THR A 45 0.60 11.20 1.08
N SER A 46 1.83 10.81 0.72
CA SER A 46 2.39 10.87 -0.64
C SER A 46 2.56 9.48 -1.26
N ALA A 47 1.98 8.45 -0.65
CA ALA A 47 2.01 7.06 -1.11
C ALA A 47 0.64 6.43 -0.83
N SER A 48 0.30 5.34 -1.51
CA SER A 48 -0.99 4.66 -1.38
C SER A 48 -0.84 3.17 -1.09
N LEU A 49 -1.87 2.58 -0.48
CA LEU A 49 -1.95 1.14 -0.23
C LEU A 49 -3.28 0.62 -0.80
N THR A 50 -3.21 -0.28 -1.78
CA THR A 50 -4.41 -0.76 -2.51
C THR A 50 -4.34 -2.26 -2.81
N LEU A 51 -5.45 -2.86 -3.27
CA LEU A 51 -5.49 -4.23 -3.80
C LEU A 51 -5.60 -4.18 -5.33
N ASN A 52 -4.75 -4.92 -6.01
CA ASN A 52 -4.82 -5.09 -7.47
C ASN A 52 -4.12 -6.40 -7.90
N GLU A 53 -3.92 -6.59 -9.20
CA GLU A 53 -3.41 -7.84 -9.77
C GLU A 53 -2.03 -8.25 -9.22
N ASN A 54 -1.85 -9.53 -8.88
CA ASN A 54 -0.59 -10.05 -8.33
C ASN A 54 0.28 -10.82 -9.35
N CYS A 55 -0.20 -11.00 -10.58
CA CYS A 55 0.43 -11.86 -11.59
C CYS A 55 1.19 -11.06 -12.65
N ASP A 56 0.51 -10.22 -13.41
CA ASP A 56 1.12 -9.53 -14.53
C ASP A 56 1.81 -8.20 -14.11
N PRO A 57 3.14 -8.05 -14.26
CA PRO A 57 3.83 -6.79 -13.99
C PRO A 57 3.43 -5.62 -14.90
N THR A 58 2.85 -5.88 -16.07
CA THR A 58 2.44 -4.83 -17.02
C THR A 58 1.32 -3.96 -16.44
N VAL A 59 0.40 -4.53 -15.66
CA VAL A 59 -0.68 -3.78 -14.98
C VAL A 59 -0.12 -2.70 -14.06
N ARG A 60 0.99 -2.98 -13.35
CA ARG A 60 1.67 -1.99 -12.50
C ARG A 60 2.27 -0.84 -13.32
N SER A 61 2.81 -1.16 -14.50
CA SER A 61 3.40 -0.17 -15.41
C SER A 61 2.31 0.72 -16.03
N ASP A 62 1.19 0.12 -16.45
CA ASP A 62 0.06 0.85 -17.04
C ASP A 62 -0.63 1.74 -16.01
N MET A 63 -0.74 1.29 -14.76
CA MET A 63 -1.24 2.09 -13.66
C MET A 63 -0.37 3.33 -13.41
N GLU A 64 0.96 3.18 -13.40
CA GLU A 64 1.87 4.34 -13.28
C GLU A 64 1.69 5.31 -14.46
N GLN A 65 1.68 4.80 -15.69
CA GLN A 65 1.48 5.63 -16.89
C GLN A 65 0.10 6.32 -16.90
N HIS A 66 -0.94 5.69 -16.36
CA HIS A 66 -2.26 6.29 -16.22
C HIS A 66 -2.20 7.49 -15.27
N PHE A 67 -1.63 7.33 -14.08
CA PHE A 67 -1.55 8.41 -13.10
C PHE A 67 -0.59 9.52 -13.49
N MET A 68 0.52 9.23 -14.20
CA MET A 68 1.40 10.26 -14.75
C MET A 68 0.67 11.18 -15.76
N ARG A 69 -0.34 10.66 -16.48
CA ARG A 69 -1.14 11.46 -17.42
C ARG A 69 -2.27 12.25 -16.74
N HIS A 70 -2.95 11.65 -15.76
CA HIS A 70 -4.14 12.26 -15.13
C HIS A 70 -3.79 13.17 -13.94
N VAL A 71 -2.65 12.93 -13.30
CA VAL A 71 -2.13 13.73 -12.19
C VAL A 71 -0.66 14.07 -12.50
N PRO A 72 -0.43 14.98 -13.47
CA PRO A 72 0.92 15.27 -13.94
C PRO A 72 1.75 16.04 -12.91
N GLU A 73 3.04 15.77 -12.87
CA GLU A 73 3.99 16.34 -11.91
C GLU A 73 4.17 17.86 -12.02
N ASN A 74 3.69 18.47 -13.11
CA ASN A 74 4.00 19.86 -13.45
C ASN A 74 2.74 20.70 -13.61
N ALA A 75 1.62 20.21 -13.10
CA ALA A 75 0.42 21.01 -13.02
C ALA A 75 0.64 22.20 -12.06
N PRO A 76 -0.02 23.34 -12.29
CA PRO A 76 0.19 24.58 -11.54
C PRO A 76 -0.49 24.53 -10.15
N TYR A 77 -0.05 23.60 -9.31
CA TYR A 77 -0.47 23.50 -7.92
C TYR A 77 0.32 24.47 -7.04
N GLN A 78 -0.32 24.94 -5.96
CA GLN A 78 0.32 25.83 -4.99
C GLN A 78 1.23 25.11 -4.00
N HIS A 79 1.09 23.79 -3.88
CA HIS A 79 1.83 22.97 -2.93
C HIS A 79 2.94 22.22 -3.68
N ASP A 80 4.16 22.74 -3.63
CA ASP A 80 5.34 22.19 -4.33
C ASP A 80 6.60 22.26 -3.47
N TYR A 81 6.43 22.33 -2.15
CA TYR A 81 7.51 22.55 -1.18
C TYR A 81 8.59 21.48 -1.24
N GLU A 82 8.22 20.25 -1.61
CA GLU A 82 9.14 19.12 -1.72
C GLU A 82 9.44 18.70 -3.17
N GLY A 83 9.16 19.58 -4.13
CA GLY A 83 9.41 19.36 -5.55
C GLY A 83 8.14 19.18 -6.38
N ARG A 84 8.36 18.90 -7.67
CA ARG A 84 7.30 18.88 -8.69
C ARG A 84 6.30 17.74 -8.45
N ASP A 85 6.77 16.60 -7.96
CA ASP A 85 5.95 15.43 -7.65
C ASP A 85 5.18 15.52 -6.32
N ASP A 86 5.33 16.60 -5.55
CA ASP A 86 4.78 16.76 -4.20
C ASP A 86 3.24 16.71 -4.16
N MET A 87 2.54 17.79 -4.56
CA MET A 87 1.06 17.77 -4.62
C MET A 87 0.49 16.63 -5.48
N PRO A 88 1.05 16.30 -6.65
CA PRO A 88 0.62 15.14 -7.44
C PRO A 88 0.62 13.83 -6.64
N ALA A 89 1.63 13.59 -5.80
CA ALA A 89 1.68 12.42 -4.94
C ALA A 89 0.55 12.42 -3.89
N HIS A 90 0.23 13.58 -3.31
CA HIS A 90 -0.91 13.72 -2.40
C HIS A 90 -2.26 13.43 -3.06
N ILE A 91 -2.45 13.89 -4.31
CA ILE A 91 -3.68 13.63 -5.08
C ILE A 91 -3.80 12.13 -5.38
N LYS A 92 -2.73 11.49 -5.90
CA LYS A 92 -2.71 10.06 -6.20
C LYS A 92 -2.98 9.22 -4.94
N SER A 93 -2.36 9.58 -3.81
CA SER A 93 -2.60 8.94 -2.52
C SER A 93 -4.06 9.06 -2.07
N SER A 94 -4.66 10.24 -2.20
CA SER A 94 -6.04 10.48 -1.80
C SER A 94 -7.06 9.73 -2.65
N ILE A 95 -6.79 9.56 -3.95
CA ILE A 95 -7.64 8.80 -4.88
C ILE A 95 -7.59 7.30 -4.57
N LEU A 96 -6.40 6.76 -4.35
CA LEU A 96 -6.18 5.32 -4.17
C LEU A 96 -6.42 4.84 -2.74
N GLY A 97 -6.23 5.72 -1.76
CA GLY A 97 -6.35 5.42 -0.34
C GLY A 97 -5.06 4.88 0.29
N VAL A 98 -5.09 4.84 1.62
CA VAL A 98 -3.94 4.47 2.48
C VAL A 98 -4.29 3.36 3.48
N SER A 99 -5.52 2.84 3.44
CA SER A 99 -6.01 1.85 4.38
C SER A 99 -6.62 0.65 3.67
N LEU A 100 -6.32 -0.54 4.18
CA LEU A 100 -6.95 -1.80 3.78
C LEU A 100 -7.52 -2.49 5.01
N LEU A 101 -8.71 -3.07 4.85
CA LEU A 101 -9.30 -3.98 5.82
C LEU A 101 -9.48 -5.35 5.13
N LEU A 102 -8.69 -6.33 5.57
CA LEU A 102 -8.54 -7.60 4.90
C LEU A 102 -9.04 -8.75 5.79
N PRO A 103 -9.87 -9.68 5.28
CA PRO A 103 -10.27 -10.86 6.02
C PRO A 103 -9.09 -11.83 6.21
N VAL A 104 -9.07 -12.47 7.39
CA VAL A 104 -8.09 -13.49 7.77
C VAL A 104 -8.82 -14.79 8.09
N GLN A 105 -8.34 -15.89 7.54
CA GLN A 105 -8.86 -17.23 7.81
C GLN A 105 -7.72 -18.25 7.85
N ARG A 106 -7.71 -19.09 8.90
CA ARG A 106 -6.73 -20.18 9.11
C ARG A 106 -5.28 -19.69 8.91
N GLY A 107 -4.97 -18.56 9.51
CA GLY A 107 -3.63 -17.97 9.48
C GLY A 107 -3.20 -17.38 8.14
N ARG A 108 -4.14 -17.06 7.24
CA ARG A 108 -3.87 -16.52 5.90
C ARG A 108 -4.82 -15.38 5.57
N LEU A 109 -4.36 -14.45 4.75
CA LEU A 109 -5.24 -13.44 4.15
C LEU A 109 -6.17 -14.11 3.13
N VAL A 110 -7.46 -13.76 3.16
CA VAL A 110 -8.45 -14.27 2.20
C VAL A 110 -8.57 -13.27 1.05
N LEU A 111 -7.56 -13.26 0.19
CA LEU A 111 -7.53 -12.48 -1.04
C LEU A 111 -8.13 -13.29 -2.20
N GLY A 112 -8.68 -12.61 -3.22
CA GLY A 112 -9.01 -13.25 -4.49
C GLY A 112 -7.77 -13.81 -5.19
N THR A 113 -7.96 -14.77 -6.11
CA THR A 113 -6.86 -15.46 -6.82
C THR A 113 -5.81 -14.51 -7.38
N TRP A 114 -6.26 -13.41 -7.96
CA TRP A 114 -5.41 -12.41 -8.60
C TRP A 114 -5.13 -11.21 -7.72
N GLN A 115 -5.61 -11.16 -6.47
CA GLN A 115 -5.41 -9.99 -5.62
C GLN A 115 -4.08 -10.05 -4.88
N GLY A 116 -3.38 -8.92 -4.87
CA GLY A 116 -2.20 -8.65 -4.07
C GLY A 116 -2.24 -7.23 -3.50
N ILE A 117 -1.51 -7.04 -2.40
CA ILE A 117 -1.36 -5.74 -1.75
C ILE A 117 -0.28 -4.96 -2.48
N TRP A 118 -0.63 -3.78 -2.98
CA TRP A 118 0.26 -2.89 -3.70
C TRP A 118 0.60 -1.66 -2.86
N LEU A 119 1.89 -1.31 -2.84
CA LEU A 119 2.37 0.02 -2.47
C LEU A 119 2.47 0.85 -3.76
N GLY A 120 1.68 1.92 -3.84
CA GLY A 120 1.89 2.97 -4.83
C GLY A 120 2.83 4.01 -4.27
N GLU A 121 4.08 4.01 -4.73
CA GLU A 121 5.06 5.04 -4.40
C GLU A 121 4.93 6.17 -5.43
N HIS A 122 4.46 7.34 -5.00
CA HIS A 122 4.17 8.45 -5.91
C HIS A 122 5.28 9.49 -5.96
N ARG A 123 6.26 9.39 -5.06
CA ARG A 123 7.43 10.28 -5.02
C ARG A 123 8.60 9.66 -5.76
N ILE A 124 9.39 10.49 -6.42
CA ILE A 124 10.67 10.11 -7.04
C ILE A 124 11.65 9.67 -5.94
N GLU A 125 11.65 10.37 -4.81
CA GLU A 125 12.49 10.10 -3.65
C GLU A 125 11.63 9.77 -2.40
N GLY A 126 10.86 8.66 -2.45
CA GLY A 126 9.86 8.33 -1.43
C GLY A 126 10.34 7.67 -0.14
N GLY A 127 11.57 7.15 -0.09
CA GLY A 127 12.14 6.51 1.10
C GLY A 127 11.35 5.28 1.59
N ALA A 128 11.65 4.84 2.82
CA ALA A 128 10.96 3.71 3.45
C ALA A 128 9.55 4.09 3.91
N ARG A 129 8.60 3.16 3.79
CA ARG A 129 7.19 3.41 4.11
C ARG A 129 6.75 2.63 5.33
N ARG A 130 5.93 3.25 6.17
CA ARG A 130 5.54 2.72 7.49
C ARG A 130 4.06 2.38 7.50
N ILE A 131 3.74 1.16 7.91
CA ILE A 131 2.37 0.64 8.00
C ILE A 131 2.09 0.22 9.45
N VAL A 132 0.98 0.69 10.00
CA VAL A 132 0.42 0.14 11.24
C VAL A 132 -0.49 -1.03 10.87
N ALA A 133 -0.13 -2.22 11.31
CA ALA A 133 -0.91 -3.42 11.14
C ALA A 133 -1.64 -3.75 12.45
N THR A 134 -2.96 -3.87 12.38
CA THR A 134 -3.81 -4.27 13.50
C THR A 134 -4.56 -5.53 13.13
N LEU A 135 -4.23 -6.62 13.81
CA LEU A 135 -4.84 -7.94 13.65
C LEU A 135 -5.83 -8.16 14.80
N GLN A 136 -7.05 -8.51 14.44
CA GLN A 136 -8.11 -8.85 15.38
C GLN A 136 -8.80 -10.13 14.94
N GLY A 137 -8.97 -11.09 15.83
CA GLY A 137 -9.75 -12.28 15.50
C GLY A 137 -9.85 -13.29 16.62
N GLU A 138 -10.48 -14.41 16.30
CA GLU A 138 -10.50 -15.61 17.12
C GLU A 138 -9.26 -16.47 16.85
N SER A 139 -8.70 -17.05 17.90
CA SER A 139 -7.52 -17.92 17.84
C SER A 139 -7.86 -19.41 17.99
#